data_AF-A0A975AH42-F1
#
_entry.id   AF-A0A975AH42-F1
#
_cell.length_a   1.000
_cell.length_b   1.000
_cell.length_c   1.000
_cell.angle_alpha   90.00
_cell.angle_beta   90.00
_cell.angle_gamma   90.00
#
_symmetry.space_group_name_H-M   'P 1'
#
loop_
_entity.id
_entity.type
_entity.pdbx_description
1 polymer ?
#
loop_
_entity_poly.entity_id
_entity_poly.type
_entity_poly.pdbx_seq_one_letter_code
_entity_poly.pdbx_strand_id
1 'polypeptide(L)'
;MKKGFKKFIVCIFILAFSIVNVTACSDNSKVNEASEVPVISIERVPGVADYTKLFKDTTSLPHNDKYGQWALDVRSSNLSSDNLMDRVDDLLYASFDSKTVWPDKLPEGFDPDKIMELYKDPGLNVRELHKKGITGKGVGIAIIDQCLLVDHIEYKDRLKYYEEYKDMKYGEHTSSMHGPAVASIAVGKSVGVAPEADLYYISGHFGDYDENNNYIYDYTYTANDIKKIIEINKTLPKNRKIRVISISLGFSNTEKGYDEFQEAVKLAEENGIATLTTRMNYNNVKMVGMGRKPMTNGNDFNDCCPGIFWMSNAKTVLNCKNLYIPMDFRCTAAPSGQEDYAVYINGGFSWSVPYVAGAYALACQVKPDITFEEFFPKAYETGKIIESNYKYYDEEIKLTMDKVISPVDLINKLQEEK
;
A
#
# COMPACT_ATOMS: atom_id res chain seq x y z
N MET A 1 21.90 12.94 89.84
CA MET A 1 21.49 12.16 91.04
C MET A 1 20.64 10.98 90.59
N LYS A 2 20.74 9.80 91.23
CA LYS A 2 19.95 8.54 91.03
C LYS A 2 19.92 7.99 89.57
N LYS A 3 20.52 6.85 89.18
CA LYS A 3 20.50 5.40 89.59
C LYS A 3 19.32 4.57 89.02
N GLY A 4 19.66 3.43 88.37
CA GLY A 4 18.77 2.43 87.72
C GLY A 4 19.07 2.31 86.22
N PHE A 5 19.57 1.22 85.59
CA PHE A 5 19.61 -0.23 85.86
C PHE A 5 18.20 -0.88 85.86
N LYS A 6 17.91 -2.02 85.19
CA LYS A 6 18.79 -3.07 84.60
C LYS A 6 18.05 -3.99 83.58
N LYS A 7 18.82 -4.59 82.65
CA LYS A 7 18.60 -5.74 81.72
C LYS A 7 18.18 -5.37 80.29
N PHE A 8 18.84 -5.75 79.19
CA PHE A 8 19.83 -6.80 78.85
C PHE A 8 19.27 -8.22 78.60
N ILE A 9 19.05 -8.53 77.31
CA ILE A 9 19.14 -9.86 76.68
C ILE A 9 20.04 -9.68 75.45
N VAL A 10 20.88 -10.67 75.13
CA VAL A 10 21.84 -10.67 74.02
C VAL A 10 21.78 -12.02 73.32
N CYS A 11 21.75 -12.00 71.98
CA CYS A 11 21.99 -13.17 71.13
C CYS A 11 23.03 -12.81 70.04
N ILE A 12 23.95 -13.74 69.79
CA ILE A 12 25.20 -13.60 69.01
C ILE A 12 25.42 -14.97 68.30
N PHE A 13 26.04 -15.07 67.12
CA PHE A 13 26.80 -14.06 66.37
C PHE A 13 26.01 -13.54 65.13
N ILE A 14 26.47 -13.33 63.90
CA ILE A 14 27.70 -13.65 63.14
C ILE A 14 28.11 -12.41 62.30
N LEU A 15 29.41 -12.22 62.07
CA LEU A 15 29.95 -11.27 61.09
C LEU A 15 30.20 -11.97 59.73
N ALA A 16 29.95 -11.25 58.63
CA ALA A 16 30.70 -11.38 57.39
C ALA A 16 30.83 -9.98 56.76
N PHE A 17 32.05 -9.48 56.63
CA PHE A 17 32.34 -8.13 56.14
C PHE A 17 33.40 -8.23 55.04
N SER A 18 32.98 -8.06 53.78
CA SER A 18 33.86 -8.18 52.61
C SER A 18 33.52 -7.08 51.61
N ILE A 19 34.44 -6.13 51.43
CA ILE A 19 34.32 -5.04 50.45
C ILE A 19 34.80 -5.55 49.10
N VAL A 20 34.00 -5.38 48.03
CA VAL A 20 34.46 -5.56 46.65
C VAL A 20 33.96 -4.42 45.75
N ASN A 21 34.92 -3.59 45.33
CA ASN A 21 34.99 -2.76 44.12
C ASN A 21 33.69 -2.32 43.42
N VAL A 22 33.49 -1.00 43.37
CA VAL A 22 32.67 -0.35 42.33
C VAL A 22 33.44 -0.40 41.00
N THR A 23 33.25 -1.45 40.21
CA THR A 23 33.66 -1.47 38.80
C THR A 23 32.67 -0.69 37.97
N ALA A 24 33.11 0.40 37.34
CA ALA A 24 32.33 1.15 36.36
C ALA A 24 32.18 0.33 35.06
N CYS A 25 31.15 -0.51 34.99
CA CYS A 25 30.67 -1.05 33.74
C CYS A 25 29.87 0.03 33.00
N SER A 26 30.31 0.37 31.79
CA SER A 26 29.56 1.27 30.92
C SER A 26 28.37 0.52 30.31
N ASP A 27 27.16 0.77 30.81
CA ASP A 27 25.91 0.31 30.20
C ASP A 27 25.68 1.03 28.86
N ASN A 28 26.38 0.57 27.83
CA ASN A 28 26.31 1.07 26.46
C ASN A 28 25.12 0.41 25.72
N SER A 29 24.00 0.27 26.42
CA SER A 29 22.83 -0.52 26.07
C SER A 29 21.53 0.29 26.02
N LYS A 30 21.63 1.64 26.05
CA LYS A 30 20.57 2.49 25.48
C LYS A 30 20.65 2.43 23.95
N VAL A 31 20.09 1.37 23.39
CA VAL A 31 19.51 1.46 22.04
C VAL A 31 18.47 2.56 22.13
N ASN A 32 18.69 3.67 21.42
CA ASN A 32 17.68 4.72 21.35
C ASN A 32 16.44 4.13 20.68
N GLU A 33 15.34 3.98 21.43
CA GLU A 33 14.02 3.93 20.82
C GLU A 33 13.93 5.13 19.89
N ALA A 34 13.67 4.86 18.61
CA ALA A 34 13.57 5.90 17.60
C ALA A 34 12.33 6.72 17.92
N SER A 35 12.53 7.87 18.59
CA SER A 35 11.49 8.81 18.98
C SER A 35 10.53 9.01 17.81
N GLU A 36 9.24 8.75 18.04
CA GLU A 36 8.25 8.76 16.97
C GLU A 36 8.30 10.10 16.22
N VAL A 37 8.21 10.05 14.88
CA VAL A 37 8.11 11.28 14.09
C VAL A 37 6.77 11.93 14.44
N PRO A 38 6.77 13.15 15.01
CA PRO A 38 5.53 13.87 15.24
C PRO A 38 4.88 14.20 13.90
N VAL A 39 3.56 14.39 13.90
CA VAL A 39 2.85 14.94 12.74
C VAL A 39 3.45 16.32 12.43
N ILE A 40 3.96 16.49 11.20
CA ILE A 40 4.67 17.68 10.75
C ILE A 40 3.67 18.74 10.29
N SER A 41 2.71 18.33 9.46
CA SER A 41 1.60 19.15 8.99
C SER A 41 0.48 18.26 8.48
N ILE A 42 -0.76 18.58 8.84
CA ILE A 42 -1.96 18.14 8.12
C ILE A 42 -2.65 19.44 7.74
N GLU A 43 -2.47 19.90 6.50
CA GLU A 43 -3.02 21.19 6.06
C GLU A 43 -4.55 21.22 6.17
N ARG A 44 -5.18 20.08 5.87
CA ARG A 44 -6.63 19.95 5.76
C ARG A 44 -7.11 18.54 6.08
N VAL A 45 -8.36 18.41 6.48
CA VAL A 45 -9.10 17.14 6.59
C VAL A 45 -10.19 17.12 5.51
N PRO A 46 -10.04 16.33 4.44
CA PRO A 46 -11.07 16.18 3.40
C PRO A 46 -12.37 15.55 3.93
N GLY A 47 -13.48 15.88 3.27
CA GLY A 47 -14.75 15.20 3.54
C GLY A 47 -14.77 13.79 2.93
N VAL A 48 -15.67 12.94 3.44
CA VAL A 48 -15.94 11.63 2.84
C VAL A 48 -16.56 11.75 1.45
N ALA A 49 -16.31 10.78 0.58
CA ALA A 49 -16.94 10.69 -0.73
C ALA A 49 -18.40 10.21 -0.62
N ASP A 50 -19.32 10.91 -1.26
CA ASP A 50 -20.72 10.49 -1.36
C ASP A 50 -20.99 9.75 -2.67
N TYR A 51 -20.80 8.43 -2.62
CA TYR A 51 -21.06 7.53 -3.75
C TYR A 51 -22.54 7.20 -3.93
N THR A 52 -23.41 7.47 -2.95
CA THR A 52 -24.86 7.23 -3.07
C THR A 52 -25.47 8.05 -4.21
N LYS A 53 -24.86 9.19 -4.56
CA LYS A 53 -25.24 10.02 -5.72
C LYS A 53 -24.74 9.50 -7.06
N LEU A 54 -23.60 8.81 -7.08
CA LEU A 54 -23.01 8.24 -8.31
C LEU A 54 -23.75 6.97 -8.74
N PHE A 55 -24.10 6.11 -7.76
CA PHE A 55 -24.78 4.84 -7.98
C PHE A 55 -26.27 4.86 -7.60
N LYS A 56 -26.86 6.06 -7.51
CA LYS A 56 -28.27 6.28 -7.07
C LYS A 56 -29.31 5.48 -7.87
N ASP A 57 -29.02 5.23 -9.15
CA ASP A 57 -29.90 4.54 -10.10
C ASP A 57 -29.58 3.03 -10.19
N THR A 58 -28.53 2.57 -9.50
CA THR A 58 -28.08 1.17 -9.47
C THR A 58 -28.85 0.40 -8.39
N THR A 59 -30.12 0.10 -8.66
CA THR A 59 -31.03 -0.63 -7.75
C THR A 59 -31.09 -2.14 -8.01
N SER A 60 -30.32 -2.64 -8.98
CA SER A 60 -30.15 -4.05 -9.31
C SER A 60 -28.72 -4.31 -9.81
N LEU A 61 -28.22 -5.54 -9.67
CA LEU A 61 -26.90 -5.94 -10.14
C LEU A 61 -26.89 -5.94 -11.69
N PRO A 62 -26.05 -5.10 -12.35
CA PRO A 62 -25.97 -5.07 -13.81
C PRO A 62 -25.61 -6.44 -14.39
N HIS A 63 -25.99 -6.72 -15.63
CA HIS A 63 -25.50 -7.90 -16.34
C HIS A 63 -24.14 -7.62 -16.99
N ASN A 64 -23.25 -8.61 -16.99
CA ASN A 64 -21.94 -8.54 -17.63
C ASN A 64 -22.02 -8.69 -19.17
N ASP A 65 -22.98 -8.00 -19.80
CA ASP A 65 -23.25 -8.02 -21.25
C ASP A 65 -22.05 -7.55 -22.09
N LYS A 66 -21.13 -6.85 -21.44
CA LYS A 66 -19.86 -6.36 -21.97
C LYS A 66 -18.83 -6.52 -20.86
N TYR A 67 -17.73 -7.23 -21.15
CA TYR A 67 -16.54 -7.37 -20.30
C TYR A 67 -15.75 -6.05 -20.14
N GLY A 68 -16.45 -4.96 -19.85
CA GLY A 68 -15.87 -3.67 -19.55
C GLY A 68 -15.24 -3.66 -18.16
N GLN A 69 -14.12 -2.96 -18.03
CA GLN A 69 -13.59 -2.64 -16.71
C GLN A 69 -14.68 -1.85 -15.95
N TRP A 70 -14.89 -2.15 -14.67
CA TRP A 70 -15.90 -1.50 -13.82
C TRP A 70 -17.37 -1.77 -14.18
N ALA A 71 -17.68 -2.74 -15.06
CA ALA A 71 -19.06 -3.05 -15.49
C ALA A 71 -20.00 -3.49 -14.34
N LEU A 72 -19.45 -4.04 -13.25
CA LEU A 72 -20.17 -4.54 -12.08
C LEU A 72 -19.80 -3.76 -10.80
N ASP A 73 -19.66 -2.44 -10.89
CA ASP A 73 -19.43 -1.58 -9.72
C ASP A 73 -20.76 -1.21 -9.04
N VAL A 74 -20.90 -1.59 -7.78
CA VAL A 74 -22.10 -1.42 -6.95
C VAL A 74 -21.78 -0.82 -5.56
N ARG A 75 -20.65 -0.12 -5.44
CA ARG A 75 -20.21 0.56 -4.20
C ARG A 75 -21.25 1.60 -3.76
N SER A 76 -21.68 1.54 -2.49
CA SER A 76 -22.74 2.38 -1.91
C SER A 76 -24.12 2.31 -2.63
N SER A 77 -24.35 1.30 -3.48
CA SER A 77 -25.66 1.00 -4.09
C SER A 77 -26.63 0.38 -3.10
N ASN A 78 -27.94 0.46 -3.37
CA ASN A 78 -28.96 -0.29 -2.65
C ASN A 78 -29.60 -1.35 -3.55
N LEU A 79 -29.17 -2.61 -3.38
CA LEU A 79 -29.64 -3.77 -4.11
C LEU A 79 -30.68 -4.60 -3.33
N SER A 80 -31.15 -4.13 -2.17
CA SER A 80 -32.00 -4.92 -1.25
C SER A 80 -33.31 -5.46 -1.85
N SER A 81 -33.79 -4.87 -2.95
CA SER A 81 -34.98 -5.31 -3.70
C SER A 81 -34.70 -6.31 -4.84
N ASP A 82 -33.44 -6.63 -5.12
CA ASP A 82 -33.04 -7.48 -6.26
C ASP A 82 -33.04 -8.98 -5.92
N ASN A 83 -33.18 -9.85 -6.93
CA ASN A 83 -33.08 -11.30 -6.77
C ASN A 83 -31.74 -11.81 -7.31
N LEU A 84 -30.80 -12.03 -6.40
CA LEU A 84 -29.42 -12.40 -6.72
C LEU A 84 -29.14 -13.91 -6.66
N MET A 85 -30.16 -14.75 -6.40
CA MET A 85 -29.98 -16.19 -6.14
C MET A 85 -29.35 -16.98 -7.30
N ASP A 86 -29.52 -16.53 -8.54
CA ASP A 86 -28.97 -17.14 -9.75
C ASP A 86 -27.83 -16.29 -10.36
N ARG A 87 -27.24 -15.36 -9.59
CA ARG A 87 -26.27 -14.34 -10.07
C ARG A 87 -24.86 -14.49 -9.48
N VAL A 88 -24.51 -15.65 -8.93
CA VAL A 88 -23.22 -15.86 -8.23
C VAL A 88 -22.01 -15.53 -9.11
N ASP A 89 -22.01 -15.92 -10.39
CA ASP A 89 -20.89 -15.68 -11.31
C ASP A 89 -20.65 -14.18 -11.58
N ASP A 90 -21.71 -13.36 -11.63
CA ASP A 90 -21.57 -11.90 -11.71
C ASP A 90 -21.08 -11.32 -10.38
N LEU A 91 -21.64 -11.78 -9.26
CA LEU A 91 -21.29 -11.30 -7.91
C LEU A 91 -19.82 -11.52 -7.55
N LEU A 92 -19.22 -12.63 -7.98
CA LEU A 92 -17.79 -12.89 -7.78
C LEU A 92 -16.87 -11.92 -8.53
N TYR A 93 -17.42 -11.15 -9.48
CA TYR A 93 -16.72 -10.08 -10.21
C TYR A 93 -17.30 -8.68 -9.93
N ALA A 94 -18.23 -8.54 -8.98
CA ALA A 94 -18.78 -7.26 -8.55
C ALA A 94 -17.86 -6.53 -7.56
N SER A 95 -17.65 -5.22 -7.78
CA SER A 95 -16.93 -4.35 -6.84
C SER A 95 -17.93 -3.62 -5.94
N PHE A 96 -17.70 -3.63 -4.63
CA PHE A 96 -18.68 -3.20 -3.61
C PHE A 96 -17.98 -2.57 -2.40
N ASP A 97 -18.72 -1.91 -1.51
CA ASP A 97 -18.16 -1.34 -0.28
C ASP A 97 -19.02 -1.66 0.95
N SER A 98 -18.56 -1.24 2.14
CA SER A 98 -19.28 -1.40 3.41
C SER A 98 -20.67 -0.71 3.46
N LYS A 99 -21.07 0.00 2.40
CA LYS A 99 -22.37 0.69 2.27
C LYS A 99 -23.24 0.09 1.16
N THR A 100 -22.74 -0.86 0.39
CA THR A 100 -23.57 -1.64 -0.55
C THR A 100 -24.60 -2.43 0.24
N VAL A 101 -25.88 -2.09 0.09
CA VAL A 101 -26.99 -2.77 0.79
C VAL A 101 -27.45 -3.96 -0.04
N TRP A 102 -27.29 -5.16 0.51
CA TRP A 102 -27.66 -6.43 -0.14
C TRP A 102 -29.09 -6.88 0.22
N PRO A 103 -29.70 -7.80 -0.55
CA PRO A 103 -30.93 -8.49 -0.15
C PRO A 103 -30.72 -9.39 1.07
N ASP A 104 -31.81 -9.71 1.79
CA ASP A 104 -31.85 -10.68 2.91
C ASP A 104 -31.35 -12.10 2.54
N LYS A 105 -31.22 -12.40 1.24
CA LYS A 105 -30.78 -13.69 0.71
C LYS A 105 -29.77 -13.47 -0.43
N LEU A 106 -28.63 -14.13 -0.29
CA LEU A 106 -27.55 -14.17 -1.27
C LEU A 106 -27.32 -15.63 -1.70
N PRO A 107 -26.77 -15.88 -2.90
CA PRO A 107 -26.50 -17.24 -3.38
C PRO A 107 -25.39 -17.92 -2.57
N GLU A 108 -25.40 -19.25 -2.56
CA GLU A 108 -24.30 -20.03 -1.99
C GLU A 108 -22.99 -19.69 -2.72
N GLY A 109 -21.91 -19.51 -1.96
CA GLY A 109 -20.61 -19.07 -2.47
C GLY A 109 -20.35 -17.56 -2.43
N PHE A 110 -21.38 -16.72 -2.25
CA PHE A 110 -21.20 -15.26 -2.08
C PHE A 110 -21.53 -14.80 -0.65
N ASP A 111 -20.54 -14.20 0.00
CA ASP A 111 -20.65 -13.62 1.35
C ASP A 111 -19.78 -12.36 1.41
N PRO A 112 -20.36 -11.15 1.40
CA PRO A 112 -19.61 -9.91 1.18
C PRO A 112 -18.62 -9.62 2.33
N ASP A 113 -18.96 -9.98 3.56
CA ASP A 113 -18.08 -9.76 4.73
C ASP A 113 -16.87 -10.70 4.69
N LYS A 114 -17.08 -11.98 4.39
CA LYS A 114 -15.99 -12.96 4.22
C LYS A 114 -15.10 -12.59 3.03
N ILE A 115 -15.68 -12.14 1.92
CA ILE A 115 -14.95 -11.66 0.75
C ILE A 115 -14.09 -10.45 1.10
N MET A 116 -14.68 -9.47 1.79
CA MET A 116 -13.99 -8.26 2.21
C MET A 116 -12.79 -8.57 3.12
N GLU A 117 -12.94 -9.45 4.11
CA GLU A 117 -11.83 -9.85 4.98
C GLU A 117 -10.76 -10.69 4.27
N LEU A 118 -11.17 -11.65 3.42
CA LEU A 118 -10.25 -12.45 2.58
C LEU A 118 -9.40 -11.57 1.64
N TYR A 119 -9.98 -10.47 1.15
CA TYR A 119 -9.31 -9.57 0.22
C TYR A 119 -8.53 -8.44 0.92
N LYS A 120 -8.59 -8.30 2.26
CA LYS A 120 -7.68 -7.42 3.04
C LYS A 120 -6.27 -8.00 3.14
N ASP A 121 -6.05 -9.28 2.87
CA ASP A 121 -4.68 -9.80 2.88
C ASP A 121 -3.85 -9.15 1.74
N PRO A 122 -2.70 -8.50 2.03
CA PRO A 122 -1.80 -8.03 0.97
C PRO A 122 -1.31 -9.18 0.07
N GLY A 123 -1.33 -10.42 0.59
CA GLY A 123 -0.98 -11.62 -0.15
C GLY A 123 0.51 -11.94 -0.16
N LEU A 124 0.85 -12.96 -0.94
CA LEU A 124 2.22 -13.44 -1.18
C LEU A 124 3.05 -13.67 0.10
N ASN A 125 2.37 -14.03 1.19
CA ASN A 125 2.89 -14.31 2.53
C ASN A 125 3.53 -13.11 3.24
N VAL A 126 3.20 -11.87 2.84
CA VAL A 126 3.71 -10.63 3.45
C VAL A 126 3.42 -10.56 4.96
N ARG A 127 2.28 -11.08 5.43
CA ARG A 127 1.95 -11.12 6.87
C ARG A 127 2.91 -12.00 7.70
N GLU A 128 3.66 -12.93 7.09
CA GLU A 128 4.74 -13.66 7.78
C GLU A 128 5.98 -12.81 8.04
N LEU A 129 6.17 -11.70 7.30
CA LEU A 129 7.18 -10.70 7.60
C LEU A 129 6.75 -9.81 8.77
N HIS A 130 5.46 -9.41 8.80
CA HIS A 130 4.90 -8.64 9.90
C HIS A 130 5.03 -9.37 11.24
N LYS A 131 4.75 -10.68 11.26
CA LYS A 131 4.96 -11.57 12.42
C LYS A 131 6.43 -11.65 12.89
N LYS A 132 7.40 -11.45 11.98
CA LYS A 132 8.84 -11.34 12.30
C LYS A 132 9.25 -9.93 12.75
N GLY A 133 8.33 -8.97 12.86
CA GLY A 133 8.62 -7.57 13.16
C GLY A 133 9.15 -6.77 11.97
N ILE A 134 9.02 -7.29 10.74
CA ILE A 134 9.42 -6.64 9.50
C ILE A 134 8.16 -6.03 8.87
N THR A 135 7.96 -4.74 9.14
CA THR A 135 6.70 -4.00 9.01
C THR A 135 6.86 -2.65 8.29
N GLY A 136 8.08 -2.29 7.87
CA GLY A 136 8.45 -0.97 7.35
C GLY A 136 8.82 0.04 8.43
N LYS A 137 8.86 -0.39 9.71
CA LYS A 137 9.08 0.48 10.87
C LYS A 137 10.37 1.28 10.76
N GLY A 138 10.26 2.60 10.79
CA GLY A 138 11.40 3.52 10.66
C GLY A 138 11.73 3.96 9.23
N VAL A 139 10.94 3.54 8.24
CA VAL A 139 11.06 3.99 6.85
C VAL A 139 9.89 4.90 6.51
N GLY A 140 10.15 6.01 5.82
CA GLY A 140 9.10 6.86 5.24
C GLY A 140 8.76 6.44 3.82
N ILE A 141 7.46 6.35 3.53
CA ILE A 141 6.88 6.26 2.19
C ILE A 141 6.18 7.59 1.91
N ALA A 142 6.57 8.25 0.82
CA ALA A 142 5.81 9.36 0.26
C ALA A 142 4.85 8.87 -0.83
N ILE A 143 3.70 9.52 -0.96
CA ILE A 143 2.74 9.29 -2.04
C ILE A 143 2.37 10.64 -2.65
N ILE A 144 2.39 10.72 -3.98
CA ILE A 144 1.77 11.81 -4.75
C ILE A 144 0.64 11.18 -5.57
N ASP A 145 -0.60 11.45 -5.17
CA ASP A 145 -1.81 10.88 -5.77
C ASP A 145 -3.00 11.82 -5.49
N GLN A 146 -4.23 11.37 -5.70
CA GLN A 146 -5.45 12.15 -5.54
C GLN A 146 -5.83 12.40 -4.06
N CYS A 147 -6.89 13.18 -3.80
CA CYS A 147 -7.34 13.57 -2.45
C CYS A 147 -7.57 12.38 -1.49
N LEU A 148 -7.12 12.51 -0.23
CA LEU A 148 -7.03 11.43 0.77
C LEU A 148 -8.01 11.62 1.95
N LEU A 149 -8.68 10.54 2.39
CA LEU A 149 -9.41 10.52 3.66
C LEU A 149 -8.44 10.38 4.86
N VAL A 150 -7.75 11.48 5.20
CA VAL A 150 -6.60 11.52 6.14
C VAL A 150 -6.81 10.84 7.50
N ASP A 151 -8.07 10.73 7.95
CA ASP A 151 -8.51 10.21 9.23
C ASP A 151 -8.99 8.73 9.19
N HIS A 152 -8.81 8.04 8.06
CA HIS A 152 -9.15 6.62 7.91
C HIS A 152 -8.33 5.69 8.81
N ILE A 153 -8.99 4.73 9.46
CA ILE A 153 -8.42 3.84 10.49
C ILE A 153 -7.32 2.88 10.01
N GLU A 154 -7.04 2.81 8.71
CA GLU A 154 -5.92 2.04 8.17
C GLU A 154 -4.59 2.78 8.31
N TYR A 155 -4.57 4.10 8.09
CA TYR A 155 -3.32 4.85 7.90
C TYR A 155 -3.17 6.15 8.70
N LYS A 156 -4.22 6.66 9.35
CA LYS A 156 -4.17 7.93 10.10
C LYS A 156 -3.01 8.04 11.10
N ASP A 157 -2.69 6.96 11.82
CA ASP A 157 -1.61 6.94 12.82
C ASP A 157 -0.20 6.99 12.17
N ARG A 158 -0.10 6.55 10.91
CA ARG A 158 1.13 6.64 10.09
C ARG A 158 1.31 7.99 9.42
N LEU A 159 0.22 8.75 9.21
CA LEU A 159 0.22 9.98 8.42
C LEU A 159 0.96 11.10 9.16
N LYS A 160 2.20 11.38 8.73
CA LYS A 160 3.05 12.43 9.30
C LYS A 160 3.02 13.73 8.47
N TYR A 161 2.57 13.69 7.21
CA TYR A 161 2.40 14.87 6.36
C TYR A 161 1.19 14.73 5.42
N TYR A 162 0.36 15.77 5.31
CA TYR A 162 -0.67 15.92 4.27
C TYR A 162 -0.78 17.37 3.79
N GLU A 163 -0.92 17.56 2.47
CA GLU A 163 -1.11 18.83 1.76
C GLU A 163 -2.02 18.63 0.53
N GLU A 164 -2.80 19.66 0.19
CA GLU A 164 -3.57 19.76 -1.07
C GLU A 164 -2.92 20.77 -2.02
N TYR A 165 -3.03 20.56 -3.33
CA TYR A 165 -2.64 21.60 -4.28
C TYR A 165 -3.51 22.84 -4.11
N LYS A 166 -2.88 24.01 -3.96
CA LYS A 166 -3.51 25.21 -3.37
C LYS A 166 -4.69 25.79 -4.15
N ASP A 167 -4.72 25.57 -5.46
CA ASP A 167 -5.78 26.06 -6.34
C ASP A 167 -6.84 24.99 -6.68
N MET A 168 -6.87 23.87 -5.93
CA MET A 168 -7.95 22.87 -6.01
C MET A 168 -9.31 23.51 -5.76
N LYS A 169 -10.28 23.20 -6.62
CA LYS A 169 -11.57 23.89 -6.71
C LYS A 169 -12.61 23.29 -5.77
N TYR A 170 -13.59 24.12 -5.40
CA TYR A 170 -14.73 23.73 -4.57
C TYR A 170 -15.48 22.52 -5.15
N GLY A 171 -15.20 21.34 -4.63
CA GLY A 171 -15.69 20.04 -5.10
C GLY A 171 -14.64 18.93 -4.99
N GLU A 172 -13.37 19.28 -5.25
CA GLU A 172 -12.18 18.40 -5.10
C GLU A 172 -11.83 18.15 -3.60
N HIS A 173 -12.51 18.87 -2.71
CA HIS A 173 -12.34 18.87 -1.25
C HIS A 173 -12.86 17.62 -0.50
N THR A 174 -13.29 16.58 -1.22
CA THR A 174 -13.63 15.27 -0.65
C THR A 174 -12.63 14.21 -1.12
N SER A 175 -12.42 13.17 -0.32
CA SER A 175 -11.52 12.06 -0.68
C SER A 175 -11.88 11.49 -2.05
N SER A 176 -10.87 11.22 -2.88
CA SER A 176 -11.08 10.50 -4.14
C SER A 176 -11.14 8.99 -3.91
N MET A 177 -11.52 8.22 -4.93
CA MET A 177 -11.41 6.75 -4.93
C MET A 177 -9.98 6.27 -4.64
N HIS A 178 -9.00 6.92 -5.26
CA HIS A 178 -7.68 6.35 -5.47
C HIS A 178 -6.75 6.59 -4.28
N GLY A 179 -6.84 7.77 -3.64
CA GLY A 179 -5.96 8.15 -2.54
C GLY A 179 -5.98 7.17 -1.35
N PRO A 180 -7.15 6.88 -0.76
CA PRO A 180 -7.29 5.87 0.29
C PRO A 180 -6.85 4.47 -0.15
N ALA A 181 -7.11 4.11 -1.42
CA ALA A 181 -6.69 2.82 -1.96
C ALA A 181 -5.16 2.70 -1.98
N VAL A 182 -4.44 3.65 -2.59
CA VAL A 182 -2.97 3.58 -2.69
C VAL A 182 -2.30 3.73 -1.32
N ALA A 183 -2.83 4.58 -0.43
CA ALA A 183 -2.33 4.75 0.94
C ALA A 183 -2.51 3.48 1.78
N SER A 184 -3.68 2.84 1.74
CA SER A 184 -3.93 1.59 2.48
C SER A 184 -3.17 0.40 1.91
N ILE A 185 -2.94 0.33 0.59
CA ILE A 185 -2.06 -0.69 -0.02
C ILE A 185 -0.61 -0.55 0.47
N ALA A 186 -0.09 0.68 0.60
CA ALA A 186 1.27 0.92 1.08
C ALA A 186 1.40 0.64 2.59
N VAL A 187 0.62 1.32 3.42
CA VAL A 187 0.86 1.44 4.88
C VAL A 187 -0.33 1.04 5.77
N GLY A 188 -1.42 0.54 5.20
CA GLY A 188 -2.63 0.19 5.97
C GLY A 188 -2.35 -0.86 7.06
N LYS A 189 -2.87 -0.67 8.27
CA LYS A 189 -2.68 -1.58 9.41
C LYS A 189 -3.07 -3.05 9.13
N SER A 190 -4.02 -3.29 8.22
CA SER A 190 -4.53 -4.64 7.89
C SER A 190 -4.37 -5.00 6.41
N VAL A 191 -4.43 -3.98 5.54
CA VAL A 191 -4.34 -4.09 4.07
C VAL A 191 -2.91 -3.91 3.54
N GLY A 192 -2.07 -3.21 4.30
CA GLY A 192 -0.80 -2.66 3.82
C GLY A 192 0.35 -3.66 3.76
N VAL A 193 1.26 -3.42 2.82
CA VAL A 193 2.52 -4.17 2.73
C VAL A 193 3.50 -3.75 3.84
N ALA A 194 3.53 -2.46 4.19
CA ALA A 194 4.41 -1.88 5.21
C ALA A 194 3.61 -1.16 6.33
N PRO A 195 2.90 -1.90 7.20
CA PRO A 195 1.92 -1.35 8.15
C PRO A 195 2.49 -0.49 9.29
N GLU A 196 3.81 -0.33 9.41
CA GLU A 196 4.47 0.60 10.36
C GLU A 196 5.42 1.62 9.71
N ALA A 197 5.40 1.75 8.37
CA ALA A 197 6.10 2.84 7.69
C ALA A 197 5.40 4.19 7.93
N ASP A 198 6.16 5.29 8.01
CA ASP A 198 5.60 6.64 8.08
C ASP A 198 5.03 7.04 6.71
N LEU A 199 3.83 7.62 6.69
CA LEU A 199 3.18 8.10 5.46
C LEU A 199 3.32 9.62 5.32
N TYR A 200 3.85 10.05 4.18
CA TYR A 200 3.90 11.44 3.75
C TYR A 200 3.07 11.55 2.47
N TYR A 201 2.17 12.51 2.39
CA TYR A 201 1.19 12.53 1.31
C TYR A 201 1.02 13.93 0.73
N ILE A 202 0.99 14.02 -0.60
CA ILE A 202 0.58 15.22 -1.32
C ILE A 202 -0.59 14.82 -2.22
N SER A 203 -1.74 15.49 -2.04
CA SER A 203 -2.87 15.44 -2.95
C SER A 203 -2.53 16.29 -4.17
N GLY A 204 -1.80 15.67 -5.10
CA GLY A 204 -1.12 16.33 -6.21
C GLY A 204 -2.06 16.84 -7.30
N HIS A 205 -1.58 17.84 -8.02
CA HIS A 205 -2.19 18.31 -9.27
C HIS A 205 -1.41 17.75 -10.45
N PHE A 206 -2.09 17.29 -11.50
CA PHE A 206 -1.46 16.50 -12.57
C PHE A 206 -1.63 17.11 -13.96
N GLY A 207 -2.26 18.28 -14.09
CA GLY A 207 -2.66 18.84 -15.37
C GLY A 207 -3.84 19.78 -15.26
N ASP A 208 -4.02 20.61 -16.29
CA ASP A 208 -5.03 21.67 -16.36
C ASP A 208 -6.05 21.41 -17.48
N TYR A 209 -7.15 22.16 -17.46
CA TYR A 209 -8.14 22.15 -18.53
C TYR A 209 -7.80 23.20 -19.59
N ASP A 210 -7.86 22.83 -20.87
CA ASP A 210 -7.71 23.75 -22.01
C ASP A 210 -8.96 24.64 -22.22
N GLU A 211 -8.90 25.54 -23.19
CA GLU A 211 -10.01 26.43 -23.57
C GLU A 211 -11.28 25.69 -24.07
N ASN A 212 -11.17 24.39 -24.37
CA ASN A 212 -12.25 23.52 -24.82
C ASN A 212 -12.76 22.57 -23.71
N ASN A 213 -12.21 22.67 -22.48
CA ASN A 213 -12.39 21.75 -21.35
C ASN A 213 -11.85 20.31 -21.55
N ASN A 214 -10.84 20.13 -22.41
CA ASN A 214 -10.02 18.91 -22.40
C ASN A 214 -9.03 18.97 -21.24
N TYR A 215 -8.87 17.88 -20.50
CA TYR A 215 -7.82 17.77 -19.48
C TYR A 215 -6.47 17.44 -20.14
N ILE A 216 -5.44 18.24 -19.86
CA ILE A 216 -4.08 18.09 -20.41
C ILE A 216 -3.10 17.90 -19.26
N TYR A 217 -2.39 16.77 -19.26
CA TYR A 217 -1.36 16.47 -18.25
C TYR A 217 -0.21 17.48 -18.28
N ASP A 218 0.20 17.91 -17.08
CA ASP A 218 1.36 18.75 -16.83
C ASP A 218 2.10 18.25 -15.59
N TYR A 219 3.27 17.68 -15.81
CA TYR A 219 4.09 17.09 -14.75
C TYR A 219 5.06 18.07 -14.11
N THR A 220 5.03 19.37 -14.48
CA THR A 220 5.76 20.40 -13.72
C THR A 220 5.22 20.50 -12.29
N TYR A 221 3.92 20.28 -12.09
CA TYR A 221 3.29 20.14 -10.77
C TYR A 221 3.89 18.96 -9.99
N THR A 222 3.81 17.74 -10.54
CA THR A 222 4.40 16.53 -9.94
C THR A 222 5.90 16.67 -9.66
N ALA A 223 6.65 17.35 -10.53
CA ALA A 223 8.07 17.65 -10.35
C ALA A 223 8.33 18.55 -9.13
N ASN A 224 7.44 19.52 -8.87
CA ASN A 224 7.51 20.38 -7.69
C ASN A 224 7.12 19.62 -6.41
N ASP A 225 6.15 18.71 -6.47
CA ASP A 225 5.77 17.83 -5.36
C ASP A 225 6.93 16.89 -4.95
N ILE A 226 7.64 16.32 -5.93
CA ILE A 226 8.88 15.54 -5.68
C ILE A 226 9.94 16.43 -5.01
N LYS A 227 10.22 17.61 -5.56
CA LYS A 227 11.19 18.58 -4.98
C LYS A 227 10.81 18.95 -3.55
N LYS A 228 9.51 19.09 -3.25
CA LYS A 228 9.00 19.36 -1.90
C LYS A 228 9.19 18.18 -0.94
N ILE A 229 8.96 16.95 -1.39
CA ILE A 229 9.25 15.74 -0.60
C ILE A 229 10.74 15.66 -0.25
N ILE A 230 11.64 16.08 -1.14
CA ILE A 230 13.08 16.15 -0.87
C ILE A 230 13.38 17.18 0.24
N GLU A 231 12.77 18.38 0.21
CA GLU A 231 12.93 19.36 1.30
C GLU A 231 12.38 18.87 2.64
N ILE A 232 11.20 18.22 2.65
CA ILE A 232 10.67 17.55 3.85
C ILE A 232 11.69 16.51 4.34
N ASN A 233 12.17 15.63 3.46
CA ASN A 233 13.08 14.54 3.81
C ASN A 233 14.40 15.04 4.41
N LYS A 234 14.92 16.22 4.00
CA LYS A 234 16.11 16.82 4.62
C LYS A 234 15.93 17.05 6.13
N THR A 235 14.75 17.49 6.57
CA THR A 235 14.44 17.77 7.99
C THR A 235 14.36 16.52 8.87
N LEU A 236 14.06 15.35 8.29
CA LEU A 236 13.76 14.13 9.06
C LEU A 236 15.02 13.52 9.73
N PRO A 237 14.88 12.81 10.86
CA PRO A 237 15.97 12.01 11.43
C PRO A 237 16.57 11.00 10.45
N LYS A 238 17.87 10.70 10.58
CA LYS A 238 18.58 9.74 9.68
C LYS A 238 17.93 8.36 9.64
N ASN A 239 17.32 7.93 10.75
CA ASN A 239 16.63 6.65 10.93
C ASN A 239 15.10 6.76 10.73
N ARG A 240 14.60 7.84 10.10
CA ARG A 240 13.19 8.06 9.73
C ARG A 240 13.04 8.75 8.36
N LYS A 241 14.04 8.60 7.48
CA LYS A 241 14.03 9.21 6.14
C LYS A 241 12.93 8.60 5.27
N ILE A 242 12.33 9.42 4.42
CA ILE A 242 11.57 8.98 3.25
C ILE A 242 12.57 8.28 2.31
N ARG A 243 12.26 7.06 1.91
CA ARG A 243 13.09 6.24 1.00
C ARG A 243 12.47 6.01 -0.36
N VAL A 244 11.17 6.27 -0.50
CA VAL A 244 10.43 6.06 -1.75
C VAL A 244 9.28 7.05 -1.90
N ILE A 245 9.05 7.50 -3.13
CA ILE A 245 7.87 8.23 -3.59
C ILE A 245 7.07 7.27 -4.49
N SER A 246 5.84 6.95 -4.11
CA SER A 246 4.89 6.22 -4.95
C SER A 246 4.03 7.23 -5.71
N ILE A 247 4.12 7.23 -7.04
CA ILE A 247 3.31 8.09 -7.90
C ILE A 247 2.52 7.19 -8.83
N SER A 248 1.25 6.94 -8.50
CA SER A 248 0.45 5.89 -9.14
C SER A 248 -0.12 6.30 -10.51
N LEU A 249 0.60 7.17 -11.21
CA LEU A 249 0.29 7.73 -12.54
C LEU A 249 1.29 7.19 -13.58
N GLY A 250 1.06 7.48 -14.86
CA GLY A 250 1.93 7.08 -15.97
C GLY A 250 2.18 8.21 -16.95
N PHE A 251 3.43 8.33 -17.37
CA PHE A 251 3.99 9.51 -18.04
C PHE A 251 4.45 9.18 -19.48
N SER A 252 4.38 10.14 -20.39
CA SER A 252 4.89 10.07 -21.77
C SER A 252 5.95 11.15 -22.03
N ASN A 253 6.94 10.86 -22.86
CA ASN A 253 7.96 11.83 -23.28
C ASN A 253 7.46 12.91 -24.28
N THR A 254 6.15 12.93 -24.54
CA THR A 254 5.43 13.91 -25.35
C THR A 254 4.53 14.83 -24.54
N GLU A 255 4.44 14.63 -23.22
CA GLU A 255 3.55 15.36 -22.32
C GLU A 255 4.30 16.51 -21.63
N LYS A 256 3.56 17.56 -21.22
CA LYS A 256 4.13 18.77 -20.63
C LYS A 256 4.77 18.45 -19.28
N GLY A 257 5.92 19.06 -18.99
CA GLY A 257 6.63 18.85 -17.72
C GLY A 257 7.44 17.56 -17.62
N TYR A 258 7.57 16.78 -18.71
CA TYR A 258 8.29 15.51 -18.69
C TYR A 258 9.77 15.66 -18.28
N ASP A 259 10.49 16.63 -18.86
CA ASP A 259 11.91 16.82 -18.55
C ASP A 259 12.11 17.31 -17.12
N GLU A 260 11.28 18.25 -16.66
CA GLU A 260 11.28 18.75 -15.27
C GLU A 260 10.96 17.63 -14.27
N PHE A 261 10.11 16.67 -14.65
CA PHE A 261 9.82 15.46 -13.88
C PHE A 261 11.02 14.50 -13.85
N GLN A 262 11.70 14.25 -14.98
CA GLN A 262 12.93 13.44 -14.99
C GLN A 262 14.05 14.07 -14.13
N GLU A 263 14.21 15.41 -14.18
CA GLU A 263 15.13 16.13 -13.30
C GLU A 263 14.77 15.96 -11.82
N ALA A 264 13.48 16.03 -11.48
CA ALA A 264 13.00 15.86 -10.11
C ALA A 264 13.21 14.42 -9.59
N VAL A 265 12.95 13.41 -10.43
CA VAL A 265 13.22 12.00 -10.13
C VAL A 265 14.72 11.78 -9.86
N LYS A 266 15.59 12.27 -10.75
CA LYS A 266 17.04 12.18 -10.57
C LYS A 266 17.52 12.88 -9.29
N LEU A 267 16.95 14.04 -8.95
CA LEU A 267 17.27 14.74 -7.70
C LEU A 267 16.79 13.95 -6.46
N ALA A 268 15.67 13.23 -6.56
CA ALA A 268 15.19 12.35 -5.50
C ALA A 268 16.14 11.16 -5.28
N GLU A 269 16.60 10.53 -6.36
CA GLU A 269 17.59 9.45 -6.36
C GLU A 269 18.93 9.90 -5.75
N GLU A 270 19.42 11.08 -6.13
CA GLU A 270 20.61 11.73 -5.53
C GLU A 270 20.45 12.02 -4.02
N ASN A 271 19.23 12.11 -3.51
CA ASN A 271 18.91 12.24 -2.08
C ASN A 271 18.53 10.90 -1.41
N GLY A 272 18.72 9.76 -2.10
CA GLY A 272 18.46 8.41 -1.57
C GLY A 272 16.98 8.00 -1.54
N ILE A 273 16.14 8.68 -2.34
CA ILE A 273 14.69 8.46 -2.46
C ILE A 273 14.36 7.90 -3.85
N ALA A 274 13.87 6.68 -3.92
CA ALA A 274 13.41 6.09 -5.18
C ALA A 274 12.08 6.72 -5.62
N THR A 275 11.84 6.89 -6.93
CA THR A 275 10.52 7.33 -7.43
C THR A 275 9.91 6.24 -8.31
N LEU A 276 8.73 5.73 -7.91
CA LEU A 276 8.05 4.63 -8.59
C LEU A 276 6.82 5.14 -9.36
N THR A 277 6.62 4.64 -10.58
CA THR A 277 5.47 5.00 -11.43
C THR A 277 4.89 3.77 -12.15
N THR A 278 3.69 3.90 -12.72
CA THR A 278 3.09 2.83 -13.56
C THR A 278 3.84 2.57 -14.88
N ARG A 279 4.82 3.42 -15.24
CA ARG A 279 5.68 3.25 -16.42
C ARG A 279 7.05 2.64 -16.07
N MET A 280 7.28 2.26 -14.81
CA MET A 280 8.59 1.81 -14.36
C MET A 280 9.10 0.58 -15.13
N ASN A 281 10.30 0.73 -15.68
CA ASN A 281 11.06 -0.30 -16.37
C ASN A 281 12.51 -0.22 -15.86
N TYR A 282 12.99 -1.28 -15.22
CA TYR A 282 14.32 -1.33 -14.62
C TYR A 282 15.11 -2.52 -15.20
N ASN A 283 16.27 -2.26 -15.82
CA ASN A 283 17.09 -3.27 -16.51
C ASN A 283 16.28 -4.18 -17.48
N ASN A 284 15.43 -3.55 -18.29
CA ASN A 284 14.49 -4.18 -19.23
C ASN A 284 13.43 -5.11 -18.58
N VAL A 285 13.16 -4.93 -17.29
CA VAL A 285 12.06 -5.57 -16.56
C VAL A 285 10.98 -4.53 -16.29
N LYS A 286 9.75 -4.77 -16.76
CA LYS A 286 8.60 -3.91 -16.44
C LYS A 286 7.93 -4.37 -15.14
N MET A 287 7.38 -3.43 -14.37
CA MET A 287 6.35 -3.78 -13.39
C MET A 287 5.02 -4.04 -14.10
N VAL A 288 4.34 -5.14 -13.76
CA VAL A 288 3.01 -5.49 -14.29
C VAL A 288 2.11 -5.93 -13.16
N GLY A 289 0.92 -5.34 -13.05
CA GLY A 289 -0.08 -5.79 -12.07
C GLY A 289 -0.72 -7.11 -12.51
N MET A 290 -0.86 -8.08 -11.60
CA MET A 290 -1.47 -9.39 -11.84
C MET A 290 -2.73 -9.58 -10.99
N GLY A 291 -3.57 -10.52 -11.40
CA GLY A 291 -4.73 -10.92 -10.63
C GLY A 291 -4.56 -12.23 -9.88
N ARG A 292 -5.65 -12.68 -9.27
CA ARG A 292 -5.84 -14.03 -8.76
C ARG A 292 -7.19 -14.58 -9.22
N LYS A 293 -7.40 -15.89 -9.10
CA LYS A 293 -8.74 -16.49 -9.21
C LYS A 293 -9.67 -15.88 -8.13
N PRO A 294 -10.98 -15.72 -8.38
CA PRO A 294 -11.93 -15.27 -7.36
C PRO A 294 -11.94 -16.20 -6.13
N MET A 295 -12.24 -15.66 -4.95
CA MET A 295 -12.42 -16.42 -3.70
C MET A 295 -11.19 -17.16 -3.15
N THR A 296 -10.00 -17.02 -3.75
CA THR A 296 -8.80 -17.76 -3.30
C THR A 296 -7.97 -17.03 -2.26
N ASN A 297 -7.12 -17.78 -1.57
CA ASN A 297 -6.15 -17.24 -0.62
C ASN A 297 -5.06 -16.45 -1.36
N GLY A 298 -4.92 -15.15 -1.08
CA GLY A 298 -3.92 -14.28 -1.71
C GLY A 298 -2.46 -14.67 -1.41
N ASN A 299 -2.24 -15.62 -0.48
CA ASN A 299 -0.95 -16.19 -0.15
C ASN A 299 -0.60 -17.44 -0.97
N ASP A 300 -1.54 -18.01 -1.75
CA ASP A 300 -1.25 -19.11 -2.67
C ASP A 300 -0.83 -18.56 -4.05
N PHE A 301 0.42 -18.85 -4.40
CA PHE A 301 1.01 -18.46 -5.68
C PHE A 301 0.40 -19.21 -6.89
N ASN A 302 -0.22 -20.38 -6.69
CA ASN A 302 -0.84 -21.18 -7.76
C ASN A 302 -2.18 -20.60 -8.24
N ASP A 303 -2.73 -19.63 -7.50
CA ASP A 303 -3.97 -18.93 -7.87
C ASP A 303 -3.73 -17.57 -8.52
N CYS A 304 -2.47 -17.12 -8.62
CA CYS A 304 -2.09 -15.93 -9.37
C CYS A 304 -2.35 -16.12 -10.87
N CYS A 305 -2.92 -15.12 -11.53
CA CYS A 305 -3.32 -15.17 -12.94
C CYS A 305 -3.07 -13.84 -13.67
N PRO A 306 -3.23 -13.77 -15.02
CA PRO A 306 -3.26 -12.50 -15.73
C PRO A 306 -4.23 -11.51 -15.10
N GLY A 307 -3.84 -10.24 -15.02
CA GLY A 307 -4.71 -9.20 -14.47
C GLY A 307 -5.86 -8.87 -15.44
N ILE A 308 -7.07 -8.65 -14.91
CA ILE A 308 -8.31 -8.46 -15.67
C ILE A 308 -8.14 -7.36 -16.72
N PHE A 309 -7.49 -6.26 -16.36
CA PHE A 309 -7.16 -5.13 -17.23
C PHE A 309 -6.51 -5.53 -18.57
N TRP A 310 -5.63 -6.55 -18.58
CA TRP A 310 -4.82 -6.94 -19.73
C TRP A 310 -4.97 -8.40 -20.16
N MET A 311 -5.85 -9.17 -19.51
CA MET A 311 -6.08 -10.59 -19.75
C MET A 311 -6.35 -10.94 -21.22
N SER A 312 -7.09 -10.09 -21.95
CA SER A 312 -7.33 -10.23 -23.40
C SER A 312 -6.07 -10.13 -24.27
N ASN A 313 -5.01 -9.52 -23.74
CA ASN A 313 -3.71 -9.36 -24.35
C ASN A 313 -2.62 -10.22 -23.68
N ALA A 314 -2.99 -11.23 -22.87
CA ALA A 314 -2.05 -11.99 -22.04
C ALA A 314 -0.87 -12.58 -22.83
N LYS A 315 -1.11 -13.13 -24.04
CA LYS A 315 -0.05 -13.64 -24.93
C LYS A 315 1.04 -12.58 -25.23
N THR A 316 0.64 -11.31 -25.39
CA THR A 316 1.57 -10.19 -25.66
C THR A 316 2.31 -9.74 -24.40
N VAL A 317 1.62 -9.68 -23.26
CA VAL A 317 2.20 -9.23 -21.98
C VAL A 317 3.20 -10.26 -21.45
N LEU A 318 2.85 -11.56 -21.46
CA LEU A 318 3.68 -12.65 -20.95
C LEU A 318 4.96 -12.87 -21.79
N ASN A 319 4.97 -12.44 -23.05
CA ASN A 319 6.18 -12.41 -23.90
C ASN A 319 7.16 -11.28 -23.54
N CYS A 320 6.83 -10.39 -22.59
CA CYS A 320 7.75 -9.40 -22.04
C CYS A 320 8.38 -9.91 -20.73
N LYS A 321 9.64 -9.50 -20.49
CA LYS A 321 10.30 -9.70 -19.19
C LYS A 321 9.67 -8.75 -18.16
N ASN A 322 8.93 -9.32 -17.20
CA ASN A 322 8.11 -8.57 -16.25
C ASN A 322 8.32 -9.07 -14.82
N LEU A 323 8.14 -8.17 -13.84
CA LEU A 323 7.91 -8.50 -12.44
C LEU A 323 6.40 -8.31 -12.16
N TYR A 324 5.72 -9.40 -11.83
CA TYR A 324 4.28 -9.44 -11.59
C TYR A 324 3.96 -9.16 -10.10
N ILE A 325 3.04 -8.22 -9.88
CA ILE A 325 2.72 -7.61 -8.57
C ILE A 325 1.21 -7.70 -8.30
N PRO A 326 0.71 -8.02 -7.09
CA PRO A 326 -0.73 -8.03 -6.81
C PRO A 326 -1.45 -6.74 -7.19
N MET A 327 -2.60 -6.88 -7.86
CA MET A 327 -3.42 -5.77 -8.38
C MET A 327 -4.91 -6.03 -8.15
N ASP A 328 -5.45 -7.11 -8.72
CA ASP A 328 -6.89 -7.45 -8.70
C ASP A 328 -7.33 -8.18 -7.43
N PHE A 329 -8.65 -8.22 -7.20
CA PHE A 329 -9.30 -8.86 -6.06
C PHE A 329 -8.71 -8.41 -4.72
N ARG A 330 -8.80 -7.11 -4.42
CA ARG A 330 -8.25 -6.51 -3.19
C ARG A 330 -9.30 -5.68 -2.46
N CYS A 331 -9.25 -5.73 -1.13
CA CYS A 331 -9.98 -4.84 -0.25
C CYS A 331 -9.04 -3.71 0.16
N THR A 332 -9.52 -2.47 0.13
CA THR A 332 -8.78 -1.27 0.52
C THR A 332 -9.65 -0.36 1.38
N ALA A 333 -9.02 0.67 1.98
CA ALA A 333 -9.73 1.74 2.65
C ALA A 333 -10.71 2.41 1.68
N ALA A 334 -11.98 2.56 2.07
CA ALA A 334 -12.95 3.29 1.25
C ALA A 334 -12.77 4.81 1.44
N PRO A 335 -13.15 5.60 0.43
CA PRO A 335 -13.25 7.05 0.58
C PRO A 335 -14.56 7.50 1.23
N SER A 336 -15.53 6.60 1.39
CA SER A 336 -16.90 6.91 1.82
C SER A 336 -17.06 7.01 3.35
N GLY A 337 -16.04 6.65 4.15
CA GLY A 337 -15.99 6.92 5.58
C GLY A 337 -14.78 6.31 6.29
N GLN A 338 -14.51 6.79 7.52
CA GLN A 338 -13.25 6.57 8.24
C GLN A 338 -12.96 5.10 8.60
N GLU A 339 -14.00 4.26 8.64
CA GLU A 339 -13.94 2.84 9.02
C GLU A 339 -14.48 1.92 7.91
N ASP A 340 -14.87 2.50 6.77
CA ASP A 340 -15.48 1.81 5.65
C ASP A 340 -14.41 1.19 4.74
N TYR A 341 -14.66 0.01 4.19
CA TYR A 341 -13.77 -0.68 3.28
C TYR A 341 -14.45 -0.93 1.94
N ALA A 342 -13.68 -1.01 0.87
CA ALA A 342 -14.18 -1.28 -0.48
C ALA A 342 -13.41 -2.43 -1.13
N VAL A 343 -14.15 -3.35 -1.72
CA VAL A 343 -13.68 -4.50 -2.50
C VAL A 343 -13.62 -4.13 -3.97
N TYR A 344 -12.42 -4.27 -4.53
CA TYR A 344 -12.10 -3.95 -5.91
C TYR A 344 -11.67 -5.23 -6.61
N ILE A 345 -12.49 -5.66 -7.55
CA ILE A 345 -12.23 -6.87 -8.35
C ILE A 345 -11.17 -6.57 -9.41
N ASN A 346 -11.26 -5.42 -10.07
CA ASN A 346 -10.35 -4.99 -11.13
C ASN A 346 -9.51 -3.80 -10.64
N GLY A 347 -8.19 -3.95 -10.58
CA GLY A 347 -7.25 -2.89 -10.22
C GLY A 347 -6.62 -2.24 -11.45
N GLY A 348 -6.24 -0.97 -11.34
CA GLY A 348 -5.32 -0.35 -12.29
C GLY A 348 -3.87 -0.76 -12.01
N PHE A 349 -2.96 -0.67 -12.98
CA PHE A 349 -1.52 -0.85 -12.73
C PHE A 349 -0.97 0.09 -11.63
N SER A 350 -1.68 1.19 -11.37
CA SER A 350 -1.47 2.08 -10.24
C SER A 350 -1.46 1.37 -8.88
N TRP A 351 -2.18 0.26 -8.71
CA TRP A 351 -2.30 -0.50 -7.46
C TRP A 351 -1.02 -1.27 -7.11
N SER A 352 -0.19 -1.57 -8.11
CA SER A 352 1.09 -2.26 -7.95
C SER A 352 2.23 -1.35 -7.51
N VAL A 353 2.13 -0.03 -7.77
CA VAL A 353 3.14 0.97 -7.37
C VAL A 353 3.27 1.08 -5.84
N PRO A 354 2.20 1.32 -5.06
CA PRO A 354 2.29 1.36 -3.59
C PRO A 354 2.61 0.00 -2.97
N TYR A 355 2.28 -1.12 -3.64
CA TYR A 355 2.70 -2.46 -3.18
C TYR A 355 4.23 -2.60 -3.23
N VAL A 356 4.87 -2.19 -4.33
CA VAL A 356 6.34 -2.21 -4.45
C VAL A 356 7.00 -1.17 -3.56
N ALA A 357 6.39 0.01 -3.36
CA ALA A 357 6.87 0.99 -2.38
C ALA A 357 6.89 0.41 -0.95
N GLY A 358 5.82 -0.30 -0.55
CA GLY A 358 5.76 -1.02 0.72
C GLY A 358 6.79 -2.15 0.80
N ALA A 359 6.93 -2.97 -0.23
CA ALA A 359 7.92 -4.06 -0.26
C ALA A 359 9.36 -3.55 -0.17
N TYR A 360 9.66 -2.40 -0.79
CA TYR A 360 10.95 -1.72 -0.66
C TYR A 360 11.12 -1.09 0.73
N ALA A 361 10.08 -0.60 1.38
CA ALA A 361 10.16 -0.16 2.78
C ALA A 361 10.45 -1.33 3.75
N LEU A 362 9.89 -2.52 3.51
CA LEU A 362 10.30 -3.74 4.24
C LEU A 362 11.79 -4.03 4.02
N ALA A 363 12.27 -3.92 2.78
CA ALA A 363 13.68 -4.13 2.45
C ALA A 363 14.60 -3.08 3.09
N CYS A 364 14.21 -1.80 3.13
CA CYS A 364 14.94 -0.73 3.82
C CYS A 364 14.95 -0.91 5.34
N GLN A 365 13.91 -1.45 5.97
CA GLN A 365 13.96 -1.80 7.40
C GLN A 365 15.00 -2.91 7.64
N VAL A 366 15.09 -3.88 6.73
CA VAL A 366 16.02 -5.00 6.85
C VAL A 366 17.46 -4.57 6.54
N LYS A 367 17.73 -4.00 5.38
CA LYS A 367 19.05 -3.49 4.96
C LYS A 367 18.97 -1.96 4.78
N PRO A 368 19.33 -1.14 5.79
CA PRO A 368 19.10 0.32 5.76
C PRO A 368 19.80 1.08 4.64
N ASP A 369 20.92 0.55 4.14
CA ASP A 369 21.74 1.09 3.06
C ASP A 369 21.32 0.59 1.66
N ILE A 370 20.35 -0.32 1.54
CA ILE A 370 19.88 -0.81 0.24
C ILE A 370 19.34 0.34 -0.59
N THR A 371 19.77 0.40 -1.85
CA THR A 371 19.22 1.33 -2.85
C THR A 371 18.19 0.63 -3.73
N PHE A 372 17.42 1.36 -4.54
CA PHE A 372 16.41 0.72 -5.38
C PHE A 372 17.04 -0.11 -6.51
N GLU A 373 18.22 0.31 -6.95
CA GLU A 373 19.08 -0.33 -7.95
C GLU A 373 19.58 -1.70 -7.47
N GLU A 374 19.76 -1.88 -6.15
CA GLU A 374 20.07 -3.18 -5.55
C GLU A 374 18.79 -3.99 -5.28
N PHE A 375 17.72 -3.34 -4.79
CA PHE A 375 16.46 -3.99 -4.45
C PHE A 375 15.75 -4.62 -5.66
N PHE A 376 15.59 -3.88 -6.76
CA PHE A 376 14.73 -4.32 -7.85
C PHE A 376 15.27 -5.56 -8.59
N PRO A 377 16.58 -5.67 -8.93
CA PRO A 377 17.14 -6.89 -9.48
C PRO A 377 16.95 -8.10 -8.56
N LYS A 378 17.07 -7.92 -7.23
CA LYS A 378 16.85 -8.98 -6.24
C LYS A 378 15.38 -9.39 -6.13
N ALA A 379 14.45 -8.43 -6.23
CA ALA A 379 13.01 -8.71 -6.27
C ALA A 379 12.61 -9.53 -7.50
N TYR A 380 13.30 -9.33 -8.63
CA TYR A 380 13.16 -10.16 -9.83
C TYR A 380 13.91 -11.51 -9.73
N GLU A 381 15.12 -11.55 -9.16
CA GLU A 381 15.87 -12.79 -8.91
C GLU A 381 15.04 -13.77 -8.06
N THR A 382 14.56 -13.31 -6.90
CA THR A 382 13.79 -14.09 -5.92
C THR A 382 12.32 -14.31 -6.29
N GLY A 383 11.86 -13.72 -7.41
CA GLY A 383 10.50 -13.94 -7.90
C GLY A 383 10.25 -15.38 -8.34
N LYS A 384 9.01 -15.84 -8.19
CA LYS A 384 8.57 -17.21 -8.51
C LYS A 384 8.03 -17.28 -9.94
N ILE A 385 8.44 -18.32 -10.66
CA ILE A 385 7.85 -18.71 -11.95
C ILE A 385 6.54 -19.41 -11.65
N ILE A 386 5.42 -18.86 -12.12
CA ILE A 386 4.08 -19.45 -11.94
C ILE A 386 3.58 -19.95 -13.29
N GLU A 387 3.33 -21.26 -13.36
CA GLU A 387 2.62 -21.88 -14.47
C GLU A 387 1.16 -22.12 -14.07
N SER A 388 0.22 -21.57 -14.83
CA SER A 388 -1.20 -21.90 -14.68
C SER A 388 -1.79 -22.23 -16.05
N ASN A 389 -2.59 -23.28 -16.11
CA ASN A 389 -3.58 -23.38 -17.18
C ASN A 389 -4.63 -22.28 -16.95
N TYR A 390 -5.06 -21.63 -18.03
CA TYR A 390 -6.04 -20.55 -17.99
C TYR A 390 -7.07 -20.74 -19.09
N LYS A 391 -8.36 -20.80 -18.75
CA LYS A 391 -9.44 -20.91 -19.76
C LYS A 391 -9.74 -19.53 -20.34
N TYR A 392 -9.33 -19.31 -21.59
CA TYR A 392 -9.60 -18.10 -22.35
C TYR A 392 -10.74 -18.37 -23.35
N TYR A 393 -11.94 -17.88 -23.04
CA TYR A 393 -13.20 -18.33 -23.65
C TYR A 393 -13.35 -19.85 -23.54
N ASP A 394 -13.12 -20.60 -24.61
CA ASP A 394 -13.18 -22.08 -24.64
C ASP A 394 -11.83 -22.76 -24.87
N GLU A 395 -10.74 -22.00 -25.05
CA GLU A 395 -9.38 -22.55 -25.13
C GLU A 395 -8.75 -22.64 -23.73
N GLU A 396 -8.26 -23.81 -23.34
CA GLU A 396 -7.35 -23.94 -22.20
C GLU A 396 -5.92 -23.61 -22.66
N ILE A 397 -5.39 -22.47 -22.20
CA ILE A 397 -4.07 -21.97 -22.57
C ILE A 397 -3.14 -22.11 -21.37
N LYS A 398 -2.03 -22.85 -21.52
CA LYS A 398 -0.97 -22.83 -20.50
C LYS A 398 -0.25 -21.48 -20.55
N LEU A 399 -0.28 -20.75 -19.44
CA LEU A 399 0.38 -19.45 -19.28
C LEU A 399 1.49 -19.56 -18.23
N THR A 400 2.64 -18.95 -18.51
CA THR A 400 3.77 -18.87 -17.58
C THR A 400 4.06 -17.42 -17.25
N MET A 401 3.87 -17.03 -15.99
CA MET A 401 4.31 -15.75 -15.45
C MET A 401 5.74 -15.91 -14.92
N ASP A 402 6.71 -15.39 -15.67
CA ASP A 402 8.16 -15.48 -15.41
C ASP A 402 8.55 -15.19 -13.95
N LYS A 403 8.18 -14.01 -13.42
CA LYS A 403 8.52 -13.63 -12.04
C LYS A 403 7.38 -12.93 -11.32
N VAL A 404 6.59 -13.67 -10.54
CA VAL A 404 5.76 -13.09 -9.49
C VAL A 404 6.66 -12.70 -8.32
N ILE A 405 6.56 -11.45 -7.83
CA ILE A 405 7.37 -10.97 -6.70
C ILE A 405 7.19 -11.90 -5.48
N SER A 406 8.26 -12.21 -4.75
CA SER A 406 8.16 -12.95 -3.49
C SER A 406 8.77 -12.15 -2.35
N PRO A 407 7.99 -11.30 -1.64
CA PRO A 407 8.51 -10.45 -0.57
C PRO A 407 9.18 -11.26 0.55
N VAL A 408 8.68 -12.46 0.85
CA VAL A 408 9.28 -13.34 1.85
C VAL A 408 10.68 -13.81 1.44
N ASP A 409 10.83 -14.31 0.21
CA ASP A 409 12.10 -14.86 -0.26
C ASP A 409 13.13 -13.74 -0.53
N LEU A 410 12.67 -12.59 -1.03
CA LEU A 410 13.46 -11.36 -1.13
C LEU A 410 14.02 -10.91 0.22
N ILE A 411 13.18 -10.90 1.26
CA ILE A 411 13.62 -10.47 2.60
C ILE A 411 14.54 -11.50 3.24
N ASN A 412 14.27 -12.80 3.10
CA ASN A 412 15.19 -13.85 3.57
C ASN A 412 16.58 -13.69 2.90
N LYS A 413 16.62 -13.51 1.57
CA LYS A 413 17.83 -13.26 0.78
C LYS A 413 18.58 -12.00 1.23
N LEU A 414 17.87 -10.94 1.60
CA LEU A 414 18.46 -9.70 2.18
C LEU A 414 18.89 -9.84 3.65
N GLN A 415 18.50 -10.90 4.35
CA GLN A 415 19.00 -11.25 5.68
C GLN A 415 20.25 -12.14 5.63
N GLU A 416 20.40 -12.95 4.58
CA GLU A 416 21.56 -13.81 4.32
C GLU A 416 22.82 -13.02 3.86
N GLU A 417 22.63 -11.81 3.31
CA GLU A 417 23.70 -10.96 2.77
C GLU A 417 24.16 -9.83 3.72
N LYS A 418 24.07 -10.07 5.04
CA LYS A 418 24.48 -9.14 6.11
C LYS A 418 25.74 -9.60 6.84
#